data_AF-A0AB33B0C8-F1
#
_entry.id   AF-A0AB33B0C8-F1
#
_cell.length_a   1.000
_cell.length_b   1.000
_cell.length_c   1.000
_cell.angle_alpha   90.00
_cell.angle_beta   90.00
_cell.angle_gamma   90.00
#
_symmetry.space_group_name_H-M   'P 1'
#
loop_
_entity.id
_entity.type
_entity.pdbx_description
1 polymer ?
#
loop_
_entity_poly.entity_id
_entity_poly.type
_entity_poly.pdbx_seq_one_letter_code
_entity_poly.pdbx_strand_id
1 'polypeptide(L)'
;MDITQSMARIVVNGKDLPFISVRTSVWNQGPVNDLIVSTNERVEEFYQFMWSQVPVMLAMYFLQGADLMRFARIAGINQGVMGEYIYHFSWG
;
A
#
# COMPACT_ATOMS: atom_id res chain seq x y z
N MET A 1 1.17 -12.72 1.36
CA MET A 1 1.17 -13.11 -0.06
C MET A 1 1.80 -12.01 -0.89
N ASP A 2 2.73 -12.38 -1.77
CA ASP A 2 3.28 -11.45 -2.77
C ASP A 2 2.32 -11.35 -3.95
N ILE A 3 1.91 -10.13 -4.27
CA ILE A 3 0.97 -9.83 -5.37
C ILE A 3 1.59 -8.88 -6.40
N THR A 4 2.91 -8.65 -6.33
CA THR A 4 3.62 -7.66 -7.16
C THR A 4 3.32 -7.84 -8.64
N GLN A 5 3.37 -9.08 -9.14
CA GLN A 5 3.15 -9.42 -10.55
C GLN A 5 1.68 -9.28 -11.00
N SER A 6 0.75 -9.09 -10.06
CA SER A 6 -0.67 -8.84 -10.36
C SER A 6 -1.01 -7.35 -10.36
N MET A 7 -0.13 -6.50 -9.80
CA MET A 7 -0.35 -5.08 -9.63
C MET A 7 0.13 -4.31 -10.86
N ALA A 8 -0.74 -3.45 -11.40
CA ALA A 8 -0.40 -2.51 -12.45
C ALA A 8 -0.01 -1.15 -11.87
N ARG A 9 -0.74 -0.67 -10.86
CA ARG A 9 -0.59 0.68 -10.31
C ARG A 9 -1.16 0.76 -8.90
N ILE A 10 -0.52 1.56 -8.05
CA ILE A 10 -1.04 1.96 -6.74
C ILE A 10 -1.17 3.48 -6.71
N VAL A 11 -2.30 3.97 -6.23
CA VAL A 11 -2.60 5.39 -6.10
C VAL A 11 -3.04 5.69 -4.68
N VAL A 12 -2.43 6.67 -4.03
CA VAL A 12 -2.76 7.13 -2.68
C VAL A 12 -3.14 8.59 -2.73
N ASN A 13 -4.35 8.93 -2.28
CA ASN A 13 -4.92 10.28 -2.36
C ASN A 13 -4.79 10.91 -3.77
N GLY A 14 -4.99 10.12 -4.81
CA GLY A 14 -4.90 10.56 -6.21
C GLY A 14 -3.47 10.72 -6.75
N LYS A 15 -2.43 10.42 -5.96
CA LYS A 15 -1.03 10.43 -6.39
C LYS A 15 -0.51 9.01 -6.59
N ASP A 16 0.29 8.82 -7.63
CA ASP A 16 0.92 7.53 -7.89
C ASP A 16 1.96 7.20 -6.83
N LEU A 17 1.93 5.95 -6.38
CA LEU A 17 2.95 5.36 -5.53
C LEU A 17 3.66 4.27 -6.33
N PRO A 18 4.83 4.57 -6.90
CA PRO A 18 5.69 3.55 -7.49
C PRO A 18 6.03 2.48 -6.46
N PHE A 19 6.17 1.24 -6.89
CA PHE A 19 6.47 0.12 -6.00
C PHE A 19 7.50 -0.82 -6.61
N ILE A 20 8.30 -1.41 -5.74
CA ILE A 20 9.24 -2.51 -6.03
C ILE A 20 8.55 -3.83 -5.74
N SER A 21 7.84 -3.91 -4.62
CA SER A 21 7.05 -5.07 -4.26
C SER A 21 5.78 -4.69 -3.51
N VAL A 22 4.77 -5.53 -3.67
CA VAL A 22 3.46 -5.37 -3.06
C VAL A 22 3.06 -6.69 -2.42
N ARG A 23 2.72 -6.62 -1.14
CA ARG A 23 2.30 -7.78 -0.34
C ARG A 23 1.03 -7.48 0.41
N THR A 24 0.35 -8.54 0.84
CA THR A 24 -0.81 -8.50 1.72
C THR A 24 -0.74 -9.65 2.74
N SER A 25 -1.42 -9.56 3.86
CA SER A 25 -1.38 -10.56 4.94
C SER A 25 -2.10 -11.88 4.66
N VAL A 26 -3.02 -12.02 3.69
CA VAL A 26 -3.84 -13.26 3.57
C VAL A 26 -3.74 -14.00 2.22
N TRP A 27 -3.74 -15.33 2.35
CA TRP A 27 -3.82 -16.40 1.34
C TRP A 27 -5.25 -17.00 1.38
N ASN A 28 -5.94 -16.97 0.25
CA ASN A 28 -7.11 -17.79 -0.12
C ASN A 28 -8.40 -17.84 0.73
N GLN A 29 -8.55 -17.23 1.92
CA GLN A 29 -9.81 -17.36 2.71
C GLN A 29 -10.21 -16.15 3.60
N GLY A 30 -10.45 -14.95 3.02
CA GLY A 30 -11.12 -13.86 3.75
C GLY A 30 -10.93 -12.46 3.16
N PRO A 31 -11.63 -11.44 3.69
CA PRO A 31 -11.40 -10.04 3.29
C PRO A 31 -9.98 -9.61 3.71
N VAL A 32 -9.23 -9.07 2.76
CA VAL A 32 -7.92 -8.46 3.01
C VAL A 32 -8.10 -7.23 3.88
N ASN A 33 -7.26 -7.07 4.90
CA ASN A 33 -7.27 -5.91 5.80
C ASN A 33 -6.03 -5.03 5.66
N ASP A 34 -5.09 -5.35 4.76
CA ASP A 34 -3.86 -4.58 4.59
C ASP A 34 -3.25 -4.61 3.17
N LEU A 35 -2.36 -3.65 2.96
CA LEU A 35 -1.41 -3.62 1.84
C LEU A 35 -0.04 -3.22 2.39
N ILE A 36 0.99 -3.95 2.00
CA ILE A 36 2.38 -3.63 2.34
C ILE A 36 3.07 -3.29 1.03
N VAL A 37 3.49 -2.04 0.88
CA VAL A 37 4.13 -1.53 -0.33
C VAL A 37 5.57 -1.17 -0.03
N SER A 38 6.48 -1.77 -0.76
CA SER A 38 7.90 -1.40 -0.74
C SER A 38 8.20 -0.53 -1.95
N THR A 39 8.94 0.57 -1.76
CA THR A 39 9.28 1.53 -2.80
C THR A 39 10.60 2.24 -2.52
N ASN A 40 11.25 2.77 -3.56
CA ASN A 40 12.41 3.65 -3.39
C ASN A 40 12.01 5.11 -3.13
N GLU A 41 10.72 5.42 -3.19
CA GLU A 41 10.23 6.79 -3.01
C GLU A 41 9.80 7.06 -1.58
N ARG A 42 10.40 8.11 -1.00
CA ARG A 42 9.93 8.66 0.26
C ARG A 42 8.77 9.62 0.03
N VAL A 43 7.61 9.30 0.58
CA VAL A 43 6.43 10.17 0.60
C VAL A 43 6.29 10.81 1.97
N GLU A 44 6.73 12.07 2.12
CA GLU A 44 6.71 12.77 3.42
C GLU A 44 5.30 12.90 4.01
N GLU A 45 4.29 13.12 3.16
CA GLU A 45 2.89 13.23 3.58
C GLU A 45 2.40 11.97 4.32
N PHE A 46 2.94 10.79 4.00
CA PHE A 46 2.54 9.54 4.64
C PHE A 46 2.90 9.50 6.12
N TYR A 47 3.98 10.15 6.54
CA TYR A 47 4.33 10.27 7.96
C TYR A 47 3.27 11.08 8.71
N GLN A 48 2.75 12.16 8.11
CA GLN A 48 1.68 12.96 8.71
C GLN A 48 0.36 12.19 8.79
N PHE A 49 0.01 11.44 7.74
CA PHE A 49 -1.17 10.58 7.74
C PHE A 49 -1.05 9.42 8.75
N MET A 50 0.15 8.85 8.91
CA MET A 50 0.43 7.86 9.96
C MET A 50 0.23 8.47 11.35
N TRP A 51 0.78 9.66 11.64
CA TRP A 51 0.63 10.26 12.97
C TRP A 51 -0.80 10.70 13.29
N SER A 52 -1.50 11.26 12.30
CA SER A 52 -2.88 11.73 12.48
C SER A 52 -3.93 10.62 12.46
N GLN A 53 -3.57 9.42 11.98
CA GLN A 53 -4.49 8.29 11.78
C GLN A 53 -5.68 8.62 10.85
N VAL A 54 -5.57 9.69 10.07
CA VAL A 54 -6.57 10.07 9.06
C VAL A 54 -6.50 9.07 7.90
N PRO A 55 -7.64 8.47 7.49
CA PRO A 55 -7.65 7.57 6.35
C PRO A 55 -7.26 8.27 5.05
N VAL A 56 -6.47 7.58 4.23
CA VAL A 56 -6.15 7.95 2.86
C VAL A 56 -6.98 7.11 1.90
N MET A 57 -7.32 7.69 0.74
CA MET A 57 -7.93 6.94 -0.35
C MET A 57 -6.83 6.12 -1.03
N LEU A 58 -6.94 4.80 -0.97
CA LEU A 58 -6.05 3.85 -1.63
C LEU A 58 -6.79 3.21 -2.80
N ALA A 59 -6.22 3.34 -4.01
CA ALA A 59 -6.68 2.65 -5.20
C ALA A 59 -5.59 1.70 -5.71
N MET A 60 -6.00 0.46 -5.95
CA MET A 60 -5.17 -0.62 -6.46
C MET A 60 -5.72 -1.04 -7.82
N TYR A 61 -4.88 -0.94 -8.84
CA TYR A 61 -5.21 -1.35 -10.19
C TYR A 61 -4.46 -2.63 -10.50
N PHE A 62 -5.18 -3.68 -10.87
CA PHE A 62 -4.59 -4.98 -11.19
C PHE A 62 -4.46 -5.14 -12.70
N LEU A 63 -3.43 -5.85 -13.16
CA LEU A 63 -3.19 -6.09 -14.59
C LEU A 63 -4.36 -6.83 -15.28
N GLN A 64 -5.14 -7.59 -14.52
CA GLN A 64 -6.30 -8.33 -15.02
C GLN A 64 -7.59 -7.48 -15.06
N GLY A 65 -7.51 -6.17 -14.77
CA GLY A 65 -8.61 -5.22 -14.91
C GLY A 65 -9.61 -5.16 -13.75
N ALA A 66 -9.39 -5.93 -12.68
CA ALA A 66 -10.08 -5.70 -11.42
C ALA A 66 -9.41 -4.53 -10.69
N ASP A 67 -10.20 -3.58 -10.19
CA ASP A 67 -9.69 -2.46 -9.40
C ASP A 67 -10.31 -2.48 -8.00
N LEU A 68 -9.54 -2.08 -6.99
CA LEU A 68 -10.02 -1.93 -5.62
C LEU A 68 -9.76 -0.51 -5.12
N MET A 69 -10.82 0.15 -4.64
CA MET A 69 -10.74 1.43 -3.94
C MET A 69 -11.25 1.30 -2.51
N ARG A 70 -10.44 1.73 -1.54
CA ARG A 70 -10.75 1.67 -0.11
C ARG A 70 -10.17 2.89 0.61
N PHE A 71 -10.77 3.25 1.74
CA PHE A 71 -10.08 4.09 2.72
C PHE A 71 -9.20 3.22 3.60
N ALA A 72 -7.92 3.57 3.71
CA ALA A 72 -6.94 2.86 4.51
C ALA A 72 -6.19 3.83 5.43
N ARG A 73 -5.73 3.36 6.58
CA ARG A 73 -4.78 4.09 7.43
C ARG A 73 -3.37 3.64 7.12
N ILE A 74 -2.41 4.53 7.29
CA ILE A 74 -1.00 4.15 7.28
C ILE A 74 -0.68 3.68 8.70
N ALA A 75 -0.62 2.38 8.89
CA ALA A 75 -0.40 1.73 10.18
C ALA A 75 1.08 1.72 10.59
N GLY A 76 1.99 1.88 9.63
CA GLY A 76 3.42 1.92 9.90
C GLY A 76 4.25 2.26 8.67
N ILE A 77 5.43 2.80 8.93
CA ILE A 77 6.43 3.12 7.92
C ILE A 77 7.77 2.59 8.43
N ASN A 78 8.38 1.70 7.66
CA ASN A 78 9.69 1.12 7.94
C ASN A 78 10.67 1.45 6.82
N GLN A 79 11.96 1.29 7.10
CA GLN A 79 13.00 1.29 6.08
C GLN A 79 13.59 -0.13 5.98
N GLY A 80 13.65 -0.65 4.76
CA GLY A 80 14.25 -1.93 4.46
C GLY A 80 15.78 -1.87 4.44
N VAL A 81 16.40 -3.05 4.31
CA VAL A 81 17.85 -3.21 4.42
C VAL A 81 18.59 -2.52 3.27
N MET A 82 17.96 -2.40 2.09
CA MET A 82 18.55 -1.73 0.93
C MET A 82 18.21 -0.24 0.87
N GLY A 83 17.55 0.30 1.90
CA GLY A 83 17.15 1.69 2.00
C GLY A 83 15.76 1.99 1.43
N GLU A 84 15.04 0.98 0.94
CA GLU A 84 13.68 1.10 0.45
C GLU A 84 12.69 1.45 1.59
N TYR A 85 11.66 2.22 1.28
CA TYR A 85 10.58 2.55 2.20
C TYR A 85 9.49 1.49 2.13
N ILE A 86 9.02 1.04 3.29
CA ILE A 86 7.98 0.03 3.43
C ILE A 86 6.77 0.67 4.11
N TYR A 87 5.70 0.86 3.36
CA TYR A 87 4.44 1.43 3.81
C TYR A 87 3.43 0.34 4.12
N HIS A 88 2.90 0.36 5.34
CA HIS A 88 1.86 -0.55 5.79
C HIS A 88 0.52 0.18 5.81
N PHE A 89 -0.38 -0.19 4.91
CA PHE A 89 -1.75 0.29 4.87
C PHE A 89 -2.68 -0.72 5.55
N SER A 90 -3.67 -0.27 6.32
CA SER A 90 -4.70 -1.13 6.90
C SER A 90 -6.11 -0.55 6.73
N TRP A 91 -7.09 -1.42 6.46
CA TRP A 91 -8.50 -1.07 6.35
C TRP A 91 -9.38 -2.11 7.05
N GLY A 92 -9.21 -2.21 8.37
CA GLY A 92 -9.96 -3.07 9.28
C GLY A 92 -9.66 -2.68 10.71
#